data_AF-A0A957V6H7-F1
#
_entry.id   AF-A0A957V6H7-F1
#
_cell.length_a   1.000
_cell.length_b   1.000
_cell.length_c   1.000
_cell.angle_alpha   90.00
_cell.angle_beta   90.00
_cell.angle_gamma   90.00
#
_symmetry.space_group_name_H-M   'P 1'
#
loop_
_entity.id
_entity.type
_entity.pdbx_description
1 polymer ?
#
loop_
_entity_poly.entity_id
_entity_poly.type
_entity_poly.pdbx_seq_one_letter_code
_entity_poly.pdbx_strand_id
1 'polypeptide(L)'
;MIYPNKIIKVIGDRLSPTIYAYAENGTLYRSNDNGRVWYVVQNNPDVDDFVMSAENPDILYSGKGADCDDPAASNEPMYVSMDGGYYWEEVPTGINLRPLLIHGADANSLFAADCDMLYLSTDGGTSWMAKPDNSVAQLWSNYRIVAMADASLVGDPEPDAAHWDQIYAIGNNADGEGVVAFTGDQGDTWANITDSNSAPEKLAAIVVHERVAGQVWLVAMDGVWSTEDFGVNWTFSNRGLRQIVTSATGSLNDITYAFDDNLYLATSNSLYVKSMDGTQWKKVGGISFGVENAISLLLTDSEPTKLWTNTEDEGVFKYIIEVDD
;
A
#
# COMPACT_ATOMS: atom_id res chain seq x y z
N MET A 1 -18.78 -12.03 9.57
CA MET A 1 -19.31 -11.43 10.80
C MET A 1 -18.49 -11.92 11.96
N ILE A 2 -17.71 -11.02 12.57
CA ILE A 2 -17.18 -11.22 13.91
C ILE A 2 -18.28 -10.73 14.85
N TYR A 3 -19.22 -11.60 15.22
CA TYR A 3 -20.39 -11.20 16.00
C TYR A 3 -19.95 -10.63 17.36
N PRO A 4 -20.34 -9.40 17.75
CA PRO A 4 -21.45 -8.60 17.23
C PRO A 4 -21.08 -7.34 16.39
N ASN A 5 -19.81 -7.10 16.04
CA ASN A 5 -19.40 -5.80 15.48
C ASN A 5 -19.21 -5.83 13.95
N LYS A 6 -19.59 -4.73 13.28
CA LYS A 6 -19.28 -4.48 11.86
C LYS A 6 -17.78 -4.22 11.72
N ILE A 7 -17.15 -4.89 10.76
CA ILE A 7 -15.74 -4.67 10.40
C ILE A 7 -15.68 -3.55 9.38
N ILE A 8 -14.86 -2.54 9.66
CA ILE A 8 -14.72 -1.34 8.85
C ILE A 8 -13.43 -1.33 8.02
N LYS A 9 -12.40 -2.05 8.47
CA LYS A 9 -11.12 -2.13 7.76
C LYS A 9 -10.43 -3.46 8.06
N VAL A 10 -9.78 -4.03 7.06
CA VAL A 10 -8.87 -5.15 7.18
C VAL A 10 -7.49 -4.71 6.69
N ILE A 11 -6.46 -5.04 7.46
CA ILE A 11 -5.05 -4.68 7.22
C ILE A 11 -4.23 -5.95 7.30
N GLY A 12 -3.23 -6.08 6.46
CA GLY A 12 -2.31 -7.20 6.47
C GLY A 12 -1.21 -7.01 5.46
N ASP A 13 -0.41 -8.05 5.31
CA ASP A 13 0.66 -8.12 4.33
C ASP A 13 0.40 -9.32 3.43
N ARG A 14 0.71 -9.18 2.14
CA ARG A 14 0.46 -10.21 1.14
C ARG A 14 1.20 -11.52 1.45
N LEU A 15 2.38 -11.43 2.03
CA LEU A 15 3.25 -12.56 2.35
C LEU A 15 2.90 -13.23 3.69
N SER A 16 1.90 -12.71 4.43
CA SER A 16 1.49 -13.24 5.73
C SER A 16 0.06 -13.80 5.73
N PRO A 17 -0.19 -14.97 6.37
CA PRO A 17 -1.56 -15.41 6.65
C PRO A 17 -2.21 -14.62 7.80
N THR A 18 -1.42 -13.81 8.51
CA THR A 18 -1.91 -12.99 9.62
C THR A 18 -2.51 -11.72 9.06
N ILE A 19 -3.74 -11.44 9.45
CA ILE A 19 -4.45 -10.22 9.08
C ILE A 19 -5.14 -9.65 10.32
N TYR A 20 -5.31 -8.34 10.31
CA TYR A 20 -5.99 -7.60 11.35
C TYR A 20 -7.26 -6.96 10.82
N ALA A 21 -8.19 -6.68 11.72
CA ALA A 21 -9.46 -6.06 11.39
C ALA A 21 -9.90 -5.06 12.45
N TYR A 22 -10.25 -3.85 12.02
CA TYR A 22 -10.89 -2.85 12.86
C TYR A 22 -12.40 -3.00 12.79
N ALA A 23 -13.03 -2.98 13.96
CA ALA A 23 -14.47 -2.86 14.10
C ALA A 23 -14.90 -1.40 14.31
N GLU A 24 -16.15 -1.09 13.97
CA GLU A 24 -16.76 0.24 14.13
C GLU A 24 -16.67 0.80 15.57
N ASN A 25 -16.58 -0.07 16.57
CA ASN A 25 -16.42 0.31 17.97
C ASN A 25 -14.95 0.49 18.40
N GLY A 26 -14.00 0.56 17.46
CA GLY A 26 -12.56 0.73 17.70
C GLY A 26 -11.84 -0.56 18.14
N THR A 27 -12.53 -1.70 18.24
CA THR A 27 -11.89 -2.96 18.63
C THR A 27 -11.02 -3.50 17.49
N LEU A 28 -9.77 -3.81 17.80
CA LEU A 28 -8.85 -4.52 16.93
C LEU A 28 -9.03 -6.04 17.08
N TYR A 29 -9.12 -6.73 15.95
CA TYR A 29 -9.15 -8.19 15.88
C TYR A 29 -7.95 -8.68 15.08
N ARG A 30 -7.46 -9.87 15.43
CA ARG A 30 -6.39 -10.56 14.73
C ARG A 30 -6.85 -11.93 14.27
N SER A 31 -6.48 -12.31 13.06
CA SER A 31 -6.60 -13.65 12.53
C SER A 31 -5.23 -14.11 12.05
N ASN A 32 -4.87 -15.37 12.32
CA ASN A 32 -3.62 -15.98 11.84
C ASN A 32 -3.88 -16.98 10.71
N ASP A 33 -5.08 -16.94 10.10
CA ASP A 33 -5.55 -17.93 9.14
C ASP A 33 -6.42 -17.32 8.03
N ASN A 34 -6.00 -16.15 7.52
CA ASN A 34 -6.68 -15.43 6.42
C ASN A 34 -8.15 -15.13 6.72
N GLY A 35 -8.42 -14.75 7.97
CA GLY A 35 -9.72 -14.32 8.47
C GLY A 35 -10.76 -15.43 8.58
N ARG A 36 -10.33 -16.68 8.79
CA ARG A 36 -11.24 -17.81 9.10
C ARG A 36 -11.63 -17.77 10.58
N VAL A 37 -10.66 -17.55 11.48
CA VAL A 37 -10.87 -17.39 12.93
C VAL A 37 -10.26 -16.08 13.39
N TRP A 38 -10.97 -15.38 14.28
CA TRP A 38 -10.59 -14.07 14.78
C TRP A 38 -10.51 -14.05 16.31
N TYR A 39 -9.50 -13.36 16.82
CA TYR A 39 -9.24 -13.15 18.24
C TYR A 39 -9.28 -11.64 18.53
N VAL A 40 -9.88 -11.26 19.66
CA VAL A 40 -9.89 -9.87 20.12
C VAL A 40 -8.50 -9.50 20.61
N VAL A 41 -7.97 -8.37 20.15
CA VAL A 41 -6.79 -7.73 20.69
C VAL A 41 -7.26 -6.67 21.69
N GLN A 42 -6.98 -6.88 22.99
CA GLN A 42 -7.45 -5.98 24.06
C GLN A 42 -6.43 -4.87 24.32
N ASN A 43 -6.91 -3.68 24.66
CA ASN A 43 -6.16 -2.41 24.81
C ASN A 43 -5.54 -1.93 23.50
N ASN A 44 -6.24 -1.06 22.78
CA ASN A 44 -5.70 -0.35 21.63
C ASN A 44 -5.80 1.16 21.91
N PRO A 45 -4.72 1.95 21.83
CA PRO A 45 -4.85 3.38 21.62
C PRO A 45 -5.65 3.68 20.35
N ASP A 46 -6.06 4.93 20.14
CA ASP A 46 -6.67 5.39 18.88
C ASP A 46 -5.62 5.34 17.74
N VAL A 47 -5.38 4.14 17.25
CA VAL A 47 -4.55 3.83 16.09
C VAL A 47 -5.49 3.43 14.96
N ASP A 48 -5.48 4.20 13.87
CA ASP A 48 -6.42 4.05 12.74
C ASP A 48 -5.85 3.19 11.59
N ASP A 49 -4.54 3.04 11.53
CA ASP A 49 -3.81 2.29 10.50
C ASP A 49 -2.42 1.85 10.97
N PHE A 50 -1.84 0.86 10.30
CA PHE A 50 -0.46 0.44 10.52
C PHE A 50 0.10 -0.35 9.35
N VAL A 51 1.43 -0.34 9.23
CA VAL A 51 2.17 -1.34 8.45
C VAL A 51 2.51 -2.52 9.36
N MET A 52 2.48 -3.74 8.82
CA MET A 52 2.74 -4.99 9.55
C MET A 52 3.93 -5.70 8.93
N SER A 53 4.84 -6.22 9.75
CA SER A 53 5.91 -7.08 9.25
C SER A 53 5.35 -8.45 8.83
N ALA A 54 5.68 -8.87 7.61
CA ALA A 54 5.38 -10.23 7.14
C ALA A 54 6.19 -11.31 7.88
N GLU A 55 7.46 -11.00 8.19
CA GLU A 55 8.39 -11.88 8.92
C GLU A 55 7.91 -12.13 10.34
N ASN A 56 7.48 -11.07 11.03
CA ASN A 56 6.93 -11.15 12.36
C ASN A 56 5.65 -10.32 12.49
N PRO A 57 4.46 -10.94 12.29
CA PRO A 57 3.17 -10.25 12.35
C PRO A 57 2.76 -9.70 13.72
N ASP A 58 3.61 -9.85 14.75
CA ASP A 58 3.45 -9.17 16.03
C ASP A 58 4.02 -7.74 16.00
N ILE A 59 4.87 -7.42 15.02
CA ILE A 59 5.52 -6.12 14.87
C ILE A 59 4.70 -5.23 13.92
N LEU A 60 4.15 -4.16 14.48
CA LEU A 60 3.27 -3.20 13.81
C LEU A 60 3.78 -1.79 14.03
N TYR A 61 3.78 -0.95 12.98
CA TYR A 61 4.10 0.47 13.10
C TYR A 61 2.94 1.32 12.61
N SER A 62 2.56 2.31 13.41
CA SER A 62 1.49 3.25 13.10
C SER A 62 1.98 4.68 13.24
N GLY A 63 1.62 5.57 12.33
CA GLY A 63 1.91 6.99 12.45
C GLY A 63 1.13 7.77 11.41
N LYS A 64 0.44 8.83 11.83
CA LYS A 64 -0.32 9.69 10.91
C LYS A 64 0.60 10.56 10.03
N GLY A 65 1.79 10.87 10.54
CA GLY A 65 2.68 11.88 9.97
C GLY A 65 2.19 13.30 10.25
N ALA A 66 3.01 14.31 9.94
CA ALA A 66 2.57 15.70 10.04
C ALA A 66 1.44 16.03 9.07
N ASP A 67 0.58 16.98 9.47
CA ASP A 67 -0.27 17.71 8.54
C ASP A 67 0.60 18.71 7.75
N CYS A 68 0.90 18.36 6.50
CA CYS A 68 1.77 19.15 5.64
C CYS A 68 1.10 20.44 5.14
N ASP A 69 -0.21 20.58 5.31
CA ASP A 69 -0.98 21.74 4.85
C ASP A 69 -1.20 22.77 5.98
N ASP A 70 -1.00 22.38 7.24
CA ASP A 70 -1.10 23.26 8.41
C ASP A 70 0.22 23.33 9.21
N PRO A 71 1.01 24.41 9.06
CA PRO A 71 2.26 24.58 9.81
C PRO A 71 2.04 24.79 11.32
N ALA A 72 0.80 24.99 11.78
CA ALA A 72 0.43 25.10 13.18
C ALA A 72 -0.13 23.79 13.77
N ALA A 73 -0.18 22.70 12.98
CA ALA A 73 -0.60 21.40 13.45
C ALA A 73 0.28 20.89 14.61
N SER A 74 -0.33 20.12 15.51
CA SER A 74 0.41 19.43 16.56
C SER A 74 1.35 18.38 15.97
N ASN A 75 2.44 18.13 16.67
CA ASN A 75 3.29 16.99 16.35
C ASN A 75 2.50 15.69 16.55
N GLU A 76 2.57 14.81 15.55
CA GLU A 76 1.93 13.49 15.55
C GLU A 76 2.98 12.40 15.83
N PRO A 77 2.88 11.64 16.93
CA PRO A 77 3.82 10.57 17.23
C PRO A 77 3.57 9.32 16.36
N MET A 78 4.65 8.61 16.03
CA MET A 78 4.60 7.23 15.59
C MET A 78 4.54 6.29 16.81
N TYR A 79 3.83 5.18 16.67
CA TYR A 79 3.72 4.11 17.64
C TYR A 79 4.22 2.80 17.06
N VAL A 80 4.75 1.94 17.91
CA VAL A 80 5.11 0.56 17.59
C VAL A 80 4.41 -0.40 18.55
N SER A 81 3.98 -1.53 18.02
CA SER A 81 3.59 -2.70 18.80
C SER A 81 4.53 -3.85 18.48
N MET A 82 4.93 -4.60 19.50
CA MET A 82 5.80 -5.77 19.39
C MET A 82 5.09 -7.08 19.76
N ASP A 83 3.79 -7.01 20.06
CA ASP A 83 2.98 -8.14 20.55
C ASP A 83 1.70 -8.35 19.74
N GLY A 84 1.59 -7.75 18.56
CA GLY A 84 0.45 -7.89 17.67
C GLY A 84 -0.73 -7.01 18.09
N GLY A 85 -0.43 -5.82 18.58
CA GLY A 85 -1.38 -4.74 18.86
C GLY A 85 -1.98 -4.76 20.26
N TYR A 86 -1.52 -5.61 21.19
CA TYR A 86 -2.01 -5.61 22.58
C TYR A 86 -1.42 -4.45 23.39
N TYR A 87 -0.20 -4.05 23.04
CA TYR A 87 0.45 -2.89 23.60
C TYR A 87 1.12 -2.09 22.50
N TRP A 88 1.00 -0.77 22.61
CA TRP A 88 1.61 0.19 21.72
C TRP A 88 2.39 1.19 22.55
N GLU A 89 3.59 1.51 22.08
CA GLU A 89 4.43 2.55 22.67
C GLU A 89 4.84 3.57 21.61
N GLU A 90 4.96 4.84 22.02
CA GLU A 90 5.49 5.87 21.15
C GLU A 90 6.94 5.55 20.79
N VAL A 91 7.26 5.71 19.51
CA VAL A 91 8.63 5.69 19.00
C VAL A 91 9.24 7.06 19.26
N PRO A 92 10.17 7.24 20.22
CA PRO A 92 10.56 8.57 20.71
C PRO A 92 11.20 9.47 19.64
N THR A 93 11.82 8.87 18.62
CA THR A 93 12.45 9.56 17.49
C THR A 93 11.56 9.61 16.24
N GLY A 94 10.36 9.01 16.30
CA GLY A 94 9.41 8.90 15.20
C GLY A 94 8.32 9.98 15.24
N ILE A 95 8.69 11.24 15.45
CA ILE A 95 7.72 12.35 15.46
C ILE A 95 7.48 12.85 14.03
N ASN A 96 6.20 13.04 13.66
CA ASN A 96 5.73 13.47 12.35
C ASN A 96 6.09 12.53 11.20
N LEU A 97 6.54 11.31 11.51
CA LEU A 97 6.87 10.29 10.53
C LEU A 97 5.66 9.37 10.29
N ARG A 98 5.34 9.15 9.02
CA ARG A 98 4.40 8.12 8.57
C ARG A 98 5.17 6.89 8.11
N PRO A 99 4.95 5.70 8.70
CA PRO A 99 5.59 4.48 8.20
C PRO A 99 5.01 4.12 6.82
N LEU A 100 5.87 3.74 5.87
CA LEU A 100 5.49 3.50 4.47
C LEU A 100 5.71 2.06 4.03
N LEU A 101 6.84 1.47 4.42
CA LEU A 101 7.26 0.13 3.98
C LEU A 101 8.12 -0.50 5.07
N ILE A 102 7.86 -1.76 5.39
CA ILE A 102 8.67 -2.57 6.31
C ILE A 102 9.28 -3.72 5.52
N HIS A 103 10.52 -4.07 5.83
CA HIS A 103 11.19 -5.15 5.13
C HIS A 103 10.50 -6.48 5.43
N GLY A 104 10.10 -7.20 4.37
CA GLY A 104 9.42 -8.49 4.48
C GLY A 104 10.19 -9.60 5.19
N ALA A 105 11.49 -9.43 5.48
CA ALA A 105 12.35 -10.38 6.18
C ALA A 105 13.18 -9.79 7.34
N ASP A 106 13.02 -8.50 7.64
CA ASP A 106 13.63 -7.85 8.79
C ASP A 106 12.69 -6.80 9.37
N ALA A 107 11.98 -7.15 10.43
CA ALA A 107 11.01 -6.27 11.06
C ALA A 107 11.61 -4.99 11.70
N ASN A 108 12.94 -4.87 11.76
CA ASN A 108 13.62 -3.66 12.27
C ASN A 108 13.95 -2.66 11.15
N SER A 109 13.87 -3.09 9.89
CA SER A 109 14.17 -2.25 8.74
C SER A 109 12.88 -1.69 8.15
N LEU A 110 12.69 -0.37 8.21
CA LEU A 110 11.49 0.29 7.71
C LEU A 110 11.77 1.69 7.16
N PHE A 111 11.05 2.02 6.10
CA PHE A 111 10.96 3.38 5.56
C PHE A 111 9.79 4.13 6.19
N ALA A 112 10.05 5.39 6.51
CA ALA A 112 9.03 6.36 6.88
C ALA A 112 9.29 7.69 6.18
N ALA A 113 8.27 8.54 6.10
CA ALA A 113 8.39 9.88 5.53
C ALA A 113 7.76 10.93 6.42
N ASP A 114 8.32 12.14 6.38
CA ASP A 114 7.58 13.35 6.75
C ASP A 114 7.05 14.04 5.48
N CYS A 115 6.86 15.36 5.54
CA CYS A 115 6.38 16.15 4.40
C CYS A 115 7.43 16.35 3.29
N ASP A 116 8.71 16.28 3.62
CA ASP A 116 9.82 16.74 2.77
C ASP A 116 10.89 15.67 2.50
N MET A 117 10.87 14.55 3.23
CA MET A 117 12.00 13.63 3.26
C MET A 117 11.59 12.18 3.54
N LEU A 118 12.37 11.26 2.96
CA LEU A 118 12.36 9.84 3.31
C LEU A 118 13.41 9.54 4.37
N TYR A 119 13.08 8.62 5.25
CA TYR A 119 13.96 8.13 6.31
C TYR A 119 13.96 6.60 6.30
N LEU A 120 15.13 6.02 6.53
CA LEU A 120 15.30 4.60 6.78
C LEU A 120 15.72 4.39 8.23
N SER A 121 15.01 3.54 8.94
CA SER A 121 15.48 2.93 10.18
C SER A 121 15.91 1.48 9.90
N THR A 122 16.95 1.02 10.60
CA THR A 122 17.46 -0.37 10.56
C THR A 122 17.49 -0.98 11.97
N ASP A 123 16.86 -0.30 12.94
CA ASP A 123 16.87 -0.61 14.36
C ASP A 123 15.49 -0.45 15.01
N GLY A 124 14.43 -0.67 14.23
CA GLY A 124 13.05 -0.70 14.69
C GLY A 124 12.51 0.67 15.11
N GLY A 125 12.93 1.72 14.39
CA GLY A 125 12.54 3.10 14.68
C GLY A 125 13.30 3.75 15.83
N THR A 126 14.33 3.10 16.39
CA THR A 126 15.17 3.72 17.44
C THR A 126 15.93 4.93 16.89
N SER A 127 16.47 4.80 15.67
CA SER A 127 17.12 5.89 14.93
C SER A 127 16.71 5.91 13.46
N TRP A 128 16.83 7.09 12.85
CA TRP A 128 16.39 7.35 11.49
C TRP A 128 17.51 8.02 10.70
N MET A 129 17.82 7.44 9.54
CA MET A 129 18.77 8.01 8.58
C MET A 129 17.98 8.69 7.47
N ALA A 130 18.18 9.99 7.29
CA ALA A 130 17.60 10.72 6.16
C ALA A 130 18.15 10.18 4.83
N LYS A 131 17.27 10.04 3.83
CA LYS A 131 17.54 9.54 2.49
C LYS A 131 17.27 10.63 1.44
N PRO A 132 18.05 11.73 1.45
CA PRO A 132 17.82 12.85 0.55
C PRO A 132 18.11 12.46 -0.89
N ASP A 133 17.32 13.02 -1.81
CA ASP A 133 17.68 13.02 -3.22
C ASP A 133 18.75 14.10 -3.47
N ASN A 134 19.96 13.67 -3.80
CA ASN A 134 21.05 14.55 -4.22
C ASN A 134 21.13 14.75 -5.74
N SER A 135 20.19 14.18 -6.48
CA SER A 135 20.08 14.34 -7.93
C SER A 135 19.60 15.75 -8.29
N VAL A 136 19.76 16.08 -9.58
CA VAL A 136 19.22 17.34 -10.14
C VAL A 136 17.69 17.39 -10.15
N ALA A 137 17.00 16.26 -9.97
CA ALA A 137 15.55 16.19 -9.95
C ALA A 137 14.95 16.68 -8.61
N GLN A 138 15.74 16.67 -7.54
CA GLN A 138 15.34 17.11 -6.20
C GLN A 138 13.98 16.56 -5.78
N LEU A 139 13.80 15.25 -5.95
CA LEU A 139 12.53 14.54 -5.84
C LEU A 139 11.79 14.89 -4.54
N TRP A 140 12.43 14.70 -3.38
CA TRP A 140 11.75 14.85 -2.09
C TRP A 140 11.50 16.30 -1.68
N SER A 141 12.18 17.26 -2.30
CA SER A 141 11.88 18.69 -2.12
C SER A 141 10.70 19.18 -2.96
N ASN A 142 10.31 18.42 -3.99
CA ASN A 142 9.26 18.80 -4.93
C ASN A 142 8.01 17.92 -4.81
N TYR A 143 8.17 16.67 -4.37
CA TYR A 143 7.12 15.67 -4.32
C TYR A 143 6.99 15.09 -2.91
N ARG A 144 5.76 15.12 -2.40
CA ARG A 144 5.39 14.42 -1.17
C ARG A 144 5.25 12.93 -1.47
N ILE A 145 5.93 12.10 -0.70
CA ILE A 145 5.84 10.65 -0.86
C ILE A 145 4.43 10.17 -0.49
N VAL A 146 3.88 9.29 -1.32
CA VAL A 146 2.57 8.66 -1.14
C VAL A 146 2.72 7.24 -0.62
N ALA A 147 3.39 6.38 -1.39
CA ALA A 147 3.55 4.96 -1.10
C ALA A 147 4.86 4.43 -1.64
N MET A 148 5.26 3.25 -1.15
CA MET A 148 6.47 2.55 -1.53
C MET A 148 6.17 1.06 -1.73
N ALA A 149 6.95 0.40 -2.57
CA ALA A 149 6.92 -1.04 -2.77
C ALA A 149 8.35 -1.55 -2.98
N ASP A 150 8.67 -2.70 -2.39
CA ASP A 150 9.90 -3.42 -2.67
C ASP A 150 9.82 -4.12 -4.03
N ALA A 151 10.99 -4.41 -4.61
CA ALA A 151 11.07 -5.08 -5.89
C ALA A 151 10.74 -6.57 -5.80
N SER A 152 10.53 -7.20 -6.96
CA SER A 152 10.25 -8.63 -7.08
C SER A 152 11.31 -9.52 -6.41
N LEU A 153 10.86 -10.64 -5.86
CA LEU A 153 11.61 -11.79 -5.33
C LEU A 153 12.29 -12.61 -6.45
N VAL A 154 13.01 -11.98 -7.38
CA VAL A 154 13.58 -12.68 -8.54
C VAL A 154 15.11 -12.71 -8.49
N GLY A 155 15.68 -13.92 -8.42
CA GLY A 155 17.11 -14.21 -8.41
C GLY A 155 17.38 -15.68 -8.76
N ASP A 156 18.65 -16.06 -8.95
CA ASP A 156 19.08 -17.48 -9.08
C ASP A 156 20.13 -17.81 -8.00
N PRO A 157 19.76 -18.55 -6.94
CA PRO A 157 18.41 -19.10 -6.66
C PRO A 157 17.38 -18.01 -6.30
N GLU A 158 16.08 -18.33 -6.40
CA GLU A 158 14.98 -17.44 -5.97
C GLU A 158 15.21 -17.05 -4.49
N PRO A 159 15.27 -15.75 -4.15
CA PRO A 159 15.55 -15.31 -2.79
C PRO A 159 14.33 -15.49 -1.88
N ASP A 160 14.57 -15.81 -0.61
CA ASP A 160 13.51 -15.96 0.40
C ASP A 160 12.82 -14.61 0.76
N ALA A 161 13.38 -13.48 0.33
CA ALA A 161 12.85 -12.14 0.56
C ALA A 161 13.25 -11.17 -0.56
N ALA A 162 12.51 -10.07 -0.72
CA ALA A 162 12.80 -9.07 -1.73
C ALA A 162 14.18 -8.47 -1.49
N HIS A 163 14.87 -8.11 -2.57
CA HIS A 163 16.09 -7.35 -2.47
C HIS A 163 15.75 -5.96 -1.91
N TRP A 164 15.94 -5.77 -0.60
CA TRP A 164 15.66 -4.52 0.12
C TRP A 164 16.44 -3.31 -0.38
N ASP A 165 17.42 -3.54 -1.24
CA ASP A 165 18.12 -2.48 -1.97
C ASP A 165 17.25 -1.87 -3.08
N GLN A 166 16.35 -2.65 -3.68
CA GLN A 166 15.53 -2.27 -4.83
C GLN A 166 14.12 -1.87 -4.39
N ILE A 167 13.86 -0.57 -4.41
CA ILE A 167 12.60 -0.01 -3.91
C ILE A 167 12.07 1.03 -4.89
N TYR A 168 10.76 0.97 -5.10
CA TYR A 168 10.01 1.97 -5.84
C TYR A 168 9.28 2.89 -4.85
N ALA A 169 9.35 4.18 -5.10
CA ALA A 169 8.60 5.19 -4.35
C ALA A 169 7.77 6.03 -5.32
N ILE A 170 6.53 6.32 -4.94
CA ILE A 170 5.66 7.26 -5.65
C ILE A 170 5.39 8.48 -4.81
N GLY A 171 5.26 9.63 -5.47
CA GLY A 171 4.93 10.89 -4.81
C GLY A 171 4.14 11.82 -5.71
N ASN A 172 3.59 12.89 -5.14
CA ASN A 172 2.88 13.94 -5.86
C ASN A 172 3.41 15.32 -5.45
N ASN A 173 3.52 16.24 -6.40
CA ASN A 173 3.81 17.64 -6.11
C ASN A 173 2.52 18.43 -5.80
N ALA A 174 2.67 19.72 -5.49
CA ALA A 174 1.55 20.61 -5.15
C ALA A 174 0.52 20.78 -6.29
N ASP A 175 0.93 20.62 -7.54
CA ASP A 175 0.05 20.69 -8.72
C ASP A 175 -0.66 19.35 -8.99
N GLY A 176 -0.29 18.29 -8.28
CA GLY A 176 -0.79 16.93 -8.47
C GLY A 176 -0.07 16.16 -9.58
N GLU A 177 1.06 16.65 -10.09
CA GLU A 177 1.93 15.85 -10.96
C GLU A 177 2.60 14.77 -10.12
N GLY A 178 2.52 13.53 -10.59
CA GLY A 178 3.07 12.36 -9.94
C GLY A 178 4.51 12.08 -10.38
N VAL A 179 5.28 11.49 -9.46
CA VAL A 179 6.64 11.00 -9.73
C VAL A 179 6.76 9.55 -9.34
N VAL A 180 7.54 8.81 -10.13
CA VAL A 180 7.95 7.44 -9.84
C VAL A 180 9.47 7.45 -9.72
N ALA A 181 9.97 7.04 -8.56
CA ALA A 181 11.39 6.97 -8.27
C ALA A 181 11.80 5.54 -7.92
N PHE A 182 13.03 5.20 -8.28
CA PHE A 182 13.65 3.92 -7.98
C PHE A 182 14.98 4.11 -7.27
N THR A 183 15.26 3.30 -6.27
CA THR A 183 16.58 3.15 -5.66
C THR A 183 17.03 1.70 -5.78
N GLY A 184 18.34 1.51 -5.93
CA GLY A 184 19.01 0.20 -5.88
C GLY A 184 20.02 0.12 -4.73
N ASP A 185 19.92 1.02 -3.75
CA ASP A 185 20.85 1.21 -2.64
C ASP A 185 20.16 1.73 -1.36
N GLN A 186 18.93 1.26 -1.11
CA GLN A 186 18.15 1.59 0.09
C GLN A 186 17.94 3.11 0.28
N GLY A 187 17.79 3.83 -0.83
CA GLY A 187 17.50 5.26 -0.86
C GLY A 187 18.71 6.17 -0.72
N ASP A 188 19.95 5.63 -0.78
CA ASP A 188 21.16 6.48 -0.82
C ASP A 188 21.23 7.29 -2.11
N THR A 189 20.75 6.71 -3.23
CA THR A 189 20.53 7.40 -4.50
C THR A 189 19.18 7.05 -5.10
N TRP A 190 18.62 8.00 -5.85
CA TRP A 190 17.31 7.87 -6.48
C TRP A 190 17.40 8.18 -7.98
N ALA A 191 16.74 7.36 -8.78
CA ALA A 191 16.50 7.58 -10.19
C ALA A 191 15.03 7.96 -10.40
N ASN A 192 14.78 9.07 -11.07
CA ASN A 192 13.44 9.38 -11.58
C ASN A 192 13.17 8.50 -12.81
N ILE A 193 12.19 7.60 -12.70
CA ILE A 193 11.75 6.68 -13.76
C ILE A 193 10.34 6.99 -14.25
N THR A 194 9.83 8.19 -13.97
CA THR A 194 8.55 8.69 -14.49
C THR A 194 8.59 8.70 -16.02
N ASP A 195 7.47 8.39 -16.66
CA ASP A 195 7.38 8.45 -18.12
C ASP A 195 7.81 9.84 -18.64
N SER A 196 8.76 9.85 -19.58
CA SER A 196 9.37 11.08 -20.07
C SER A 196 8.45 11.92 -20.97
N ASN A 197 7.34 11.35 -21.44
CA ASN A 197 6.41 12.02 -22.35
C ASN A 197 5.19 12.55 -21.61
N SER A 198 4.78 11.91 -20.52
CA SER A 198 3.61 12.29 -19.73
C SER A 198 3.71 11.74 -18.32
N ALA A 199 3.80 12.63 -17.32
CA ALA A 199 3.73 12.24 -15.93
C ALA A 199 2.31 11.72 -15.57
N PRO A 200 2.19 10.71 -14.69
CA PRO A 200 0.90 10.34 -14.11
C PRO A 200 0.38 11.47 -13.20
N GLU A 201 -0.93 11.63 -13.10
CA GLU A 201 -1.52 12.67 -12.25
C GLU A 201 -2.09 12.05 -10.96
N LYS A 202 -1.74 12.61 -9.80
CA LYS A 202 -2.24 12.23 -8.47
C LYS A 202 -2.17 10.72 -8.22
N LEU A 203 -0.94 10.22 -8.10
CA LEU A 203 -0.66 8.84 -7.75
C LEU A 203 -1.26 8.49 -6.37
N ALA A 204 -1.93 7.33 -6.30
CA ALA A 204 -2.62 6.84 -5.10
C ALA A 204 -2.01 5.53 -4.56
N ALA A 205 -1.60 4.63 -5.44
CA ALA A 205 -1.08 3.32 -5.06
C ALA A 205 -0.03 2.82 -6.06
N ILE A 206 0.85 1.96 -5.57
CA ILE A 206 1.85 1.22 -6.35
C ILE A 206 1.79 -0.25 -5.92
N VAL A 207 1.87 -1.16 -6.88
CA VAL A 207 2.09 -2.58 -6.62
C VAL A 207 3.14 -3.12 -7.58
N VAL A 208 4.07 -3.92 -7.05
CA VAL A 208 5.12 -4.60 -7.81
C VAL A 208 4.81 -6.09 -7.82
N HIS A 209 4.98 -6.75 -8.96
CA HIS A 209 4.76 -8.19 -9.03
C HIS A 209 5.87 -8.94 -8.28
N GLU A 210 5.53 -9.73 -7.26
CA GLU A 210 6.52 -10.38 -6.38
C GLU A 210 7.36 -11.41 -7.13
N ARG A 211 6.79 -12.13 -8.10
CA ARG A 211 7.49 -13.21 -8.82
C ARG A 211 7.90 -12.91 -10.27
N VAL A 212 7.68 -11.68 -10.74
CA VAL A 212 7.95 -11.27 -12.14
C VAL A 212 8.66 -9.93 -12.11
N ALA A 213 9.97 -9.98 -12.38
CA ALA A 213 10.82 -8.79 -12.32
C ALA A 213 10.41 -7.75 -13.36
N GLY A 214 10.45 -6.48 -12.96
CA GLY A 214 10.18 -5.34 -13.83
C GLY A 214 8.70 -5.04 -14.04
N GLN A 215 7.78 -5.85 -13.50
CA GLN A 215 6.35 -5.63 -13.62
C GLN A 215 5.83 -4.79 -12.45
N VAL A 216 5.37 -3.58 -12.76
CA VAL A 216 4.88 -2.59 -11.77
C VAL A 216 3.60 -1.95 -12.28
N TRP A 217 2.64 -1.74 -11.40
CA TRP A 217 1.42 -0.98 -11.67
C TRP A 217 1.25 0.17 -10.71
N LEU A 218 0.79 1.29 -11.24
CA LEU A 218 0.52 2.51 -10.51
C LEU A 218 -0.92 2.94 -10.73
N VAL A 219 -1.57 3.37 -9.66
CA VAL A 219 -2.89 3.99 -9.71
C VAL A 219 -2.70 5.50 -9.72
N ALA A 220 -3.21 6.15 -10.76
CA ALA A 220 -3.27 7.60 -10.92
C ALA A 220 -4.75 8.04 -10.98
N MET A 221 -5.05 9.33 -10.85
CA MET A 221 -6.45 9.79 -10.92
C MET A 221 -7.10 9.55 -12.29
N ASP A 222 -6.29 9.47 -13.35
CA ASP A 222 -6.73 9.40 -14.74
C ASP A 222 -6.76 7.97 -15.30
N GLY A 223 -6.14 7.01 -14.60
CA GLY A 223 -6.06 5.61 -14.99
C GLY A 223 -5.00 4.82 -14.25
N VAL A 224 -4.62 3.68 -14.85
CA VAL A 224 -3.56 2.81 -14.33
C VAL A 224 -2.38 2.86 -15.29
N TRP A 225 -1.20 3.13 -14.75
CA TRP A 225 0.06 3.08 -15.48
C TRP A 225 0.77 1.75 -15.16
N SER A 226 1.47 1.19 -16.15
CA SER A 226 2.17 -0.09 -15.97
C SER A 226 3.47 -0.14 -16.75
N THR A 227 4.44 -0.88 -16.23
CA THR A 227 5.69 -1.21 -16.90
C THR A 227 5.96 -2.69 -16.72
N GLU A 228 6.70 -3.29 -17.66
CA GLU A 228 7.21 -4.66 -17.63
C GLU A 228 8.74 -4.69 -17.74
N ASP A 229 9.37 -3.52 -17.74
CA ASP A 229 10.79 -3.31 -18.02
C ASP A 229 11.43 -2.31 -17.04
N PHE A 230 11.05 -2.41 -15.76
CA PHE A 230 11.63 -1.63 -14.65
C PHE A 230 11.45 -0.12 -14.80
N GLY A 231 10.38 0.32 -15.47
CA GLY A 231 10.07 1.72 -15.68
C GLY A 231 10.79 2.36 -16.86
N VAL A 232 11.39 1.58 -17.75
CA VAL A 232 11.98 2.10 -19.00
C VAL A 232 10.88 2.55 -19.96
N ASN A 233 9.80 1.77 -20.07
CA ASN A 233 8.61 2.11 -20.83
C ASN A 233 7.37 1.98 -19.97
N TRP A 234 6.45 2.93 -20.12
CA TRP A 234 5.17 2.93 -19.44
C TRP A 234 4.00 2.79 -20.42
N THR A 235 3.00 2.00 -20.02
CA THR A 235 1.74 1.81 -20.71
C THR A 235 0.61 2.31 -19.85
N PHE A 236 -0.16 3.26 -20.38
CA PHE A 236 -1.34 3.81 -19.72
C PHE A 236 -2.62 3.06 -20.10
N SER A 237 -3.49 2.81 -19.11
CA SER A 237 -4.75 2.10 -19.29
C SER A 237 -5.89 2.71 -18.47
N ASN A 238 -6.88 3.30 -19.17
CA ASN A 238 -8.12 3.79 -18.55
C ASN A 238 -9.40 3.32 -19.28
N ARG A 239 -9.26 2.47 -20.30
CA ARG A 239 -10.41 1.97 -21.07
C ARG A 239 -11.32 1.16 -20.15
N GLY A 240 -12.57 1.58 -20.03
CA GLY A 240 -13.54 0.98 -19.09
C GLY A 240 -13.70 1.76 -17.77
N LEU A 241 -12.83 2.73 -17.48
CA LEU A 241 -12.86 3.56 -16.26
C LEU A 241 -13.43 4.97 -16.50
N ARG A 242 -13.85 5.29 -17.73
CA ARG A 242 -14.27 6.65 -18.14
C ARG A 242 -15.30 7.29 -17.19
N GLN A 243 -16.25 6.52 -16.66
CA GLN A 243 -17.29 7.05 -15.77
C GLN A 243 -16.71 7.51 -14.41
N ILE A 244 -15.63 6.90 -13.94
CA ILE A 244 -14.95 7.29 -12.70
C ILE A 244 -14.07 8.50 -12.98
N VAL A 245 -13.12 8.39 -13.93
CA VAL A 245 -12.08 9.40 -14.15
C VAL A 245 -12.60 10.73 -14.71
N THR A 246 -13.85 10.77 -15.19
CA THR A 246 -14.50 12.03 -15.61
C THR A 246 -15.46 12.61 -14.57
N SER A 247 -15.72 11.88 -13.48
CA SER A 247 -16.54 12.35 -12.38
C SER A 247 -15.74 13.29 -11.48
N ALA A 248 -16.35 14.40 -11.05
CA ALA A 248 -15.73 15.34 -10.12
C ALA A 248 -15.41 14.72 -8.75
N THR A 249 -16.09 13.61 -8.40
CA THR A 249 -15.89 12.84 -7.16
C THR A 249 -15.36 11.43 -7.44
N GLY A 250 -14.89 11.18 -8.66
CA GLY A 250 -14.32 9.89 -9.05
C GLY A 250 -12.89 9.75 -8.54
N SER A 251 -12.55 8.58 -7.99
CA SER A 251 -11.17 8.26 -7.62
C SER A 251 -10.86 6.79 -7.90
N LEU A 252 -9.60 6.54 -8.23
CA LEU A 252 -8.98 5.22 -8.27
C LEU A 252 -8.07 5.15 -7.04
N ASN A 253 -8.25 4.15 -6.19
CA ASN A 253 -7.73 4.20 -4.82
C ASN A 253 -6.60 3.19 -4.58
N ASP A 254 -6.77 1.96 -5.05
CA ASP A 254 -5.82 0.88 -4.77
C ASP A 254 -5.89 -0.22 -5.84
N ILE A 255 -4.81 -0.97 -6.01
CA ILE A 255 -4.69 -2.03 -7.02
C ILE A 255 -3.94 -3.23 -6.46
N THR A 256 -4.34 -4.43 -6.85
CA THR A 256 -3.57 -5.64 -6.61
C THR A 256 -3.65 -6.58 -7.80
N TYR A 257 -2.62 -7.39 -8.00
CA TYR A 257 -2.63 -8.48 -8.95
C TYR A 257 -3.00 -9.78 -8.23
N ALA A 258 -3.65 -10.70 -8.93
CA ALA A 258 -4.06 -11.99 -8.39
C ALA A 258 -3.55 -13.15 -9.25
N PHE A 259 -3.66 -14.37 -8.71
CA PHE A 259 -3.15 -15.59 -9.33
C PHE A 259 -3.97 -16.07 -10.53
N ASP A 260 -5.10 -15.43 -10.80
CA ASP A 260 -5.98 -15.67 -11.95
C ASP A 260 -5.57 -14.81 -13.17
N ASP A 261 -4.33 -14.31 -13.20
CA ASP A 261 -3.79 -13.39 -14.20
C ASP A 261 -4.62 -12.10 -14.38
N ASN A 262 -5.34 -11.68 -13.34
CA ASN A 262 -6.11 -10.44 -13.31
C ASN A 262 -5.53 -9.40 -12.35
N LEU A 263 -5.78 -8.14 -12.71
CA LEU A 263 -5.64 -6.98 -11.85
C LEU A 263 -7.01 -6.61 -11.29
N TYR A 264 -7.05 -6.34 -10.00
CA TYR A 264 -8.21 -5.85 -9.27
C TYR A 264 -7.95 -4.42 -8.80
N LEU A 265 -8.89 -3.52 -9.09
CA LEU A 265 -8.76 -2.08 -8.84
C LEU A 265 -9.92 -1.61 -7.97
N ALA A 266 -9.61 -1.06 -6.80
CA ALA A 266 -10.54 -0.36 -5.94
C ALA A 266 -10.76 1.06 -6.45
N THR A 267 -12.02 1.47 -6.58
CA THR A 267 -12.42 2.79 -7.06
C THR A 267 -13.54 3.36 -6.20
N SER A 268 -13.77 4.68 -6.28
CA SER A 268 -14.92 5.30 -5.62
C SER A 268 -16.28 4.75 -6.11
N ASN A 269 -16.32 4.07 -7.26
CA ASN A 269 -17.56 3.46 -7.73
C ASN A 269 -17.72 1.99 -7.37
N SER A 270 -16.63 1.22 -7.38
CA SER A 270 -16.62 -0.23 -7.12
C SER A 270 -15.26 -0.90 -7.28
N LEU A 271 -15.27 -2.22 -7.14
CA LEU A 271 -14.19 -3.10 -7.60
C LEU A 271 -14.25 -3.28 -9.13
N TYR A 272 -13.12 -3.09 -9.80
CA TYR A 272 -12.93 -3.33 -11.22
C TYR A 272 -11.88 -4.43 -11.44
N VAL A 273 -11.99 -5.15 -12.54
CA VAL A 273 -11.07 -6.22 -12.93
C VAL A 273 -10.60 -6.02 -14.37
N LYS A 274 -9.34 -6.36 -14.64
CA LYS A 274 -8.75 -6.38 -15.97
C LYS A 274 -7.72 -7.51 -16.03
N SER A 275 -7.84 -8.41 -17.01
CA SER A 275 -6.77 -9.37 -17.33
C SER A 275 -5.45 -8.64 -17.58
N MET A 276 -4.33 -9.20 -17.16
CA MET A 276 -3.01 -8.59 -17.37
C MET A 276 -2.77 -8.31 -18.87
N ASP A 277 -3.09 -9.26 -19.74
CA ASP A 277 -3.04 -9.14 -21.21
C ASP A 277 -4.24 -8.38 -21.82
N GLY A 278 -5.24 -8.06 -21.00
CA GLY A 278 -6.48 -7.43 -21.41
C GLY A 278 -6.30 -5.96 -21.77
N THR A 279 -7.26 -5.41 -22.52
CA THR A 279 -7.24 -4.01 -22.95
C THR A 279 -8.28 -3.13 -22.27
N GLN A 280 -9.17 -3.70 -21.44
CA GLN A 280 -10.30 -2.98 -20.88
C GLN A 280 -10.65 -3.47 -19.47
N TRP A 281 -10.81 -2.51 -18.58
CA TRP A 281 -11.37 -2.69 -17.24
C TRP A 281 -12.87 -2.97 -17.30
N LYS A 282 -13.32 -3.90 -16.47
CA LYS A 282 -14.73 -4.26 -16.29
C LYS A 282 -15.08 -4.14 -14.82
N LYS A 283 -16.24 -3.59 -14.52
CA LYS A 283 -16.78 -3.61 -13.16
C LYS A 283 -17.04 -5.07 -12.76
N VAL A 284 -16.58 -5.49 -11.58
CA VAL A 284 -16.82 -6.85 -11.09
C VAL A 284 -18.32 -7.01 -10.83
N GLY A 285 -18.92 -8.02 -11.46
CA GLY A 285 -20.34 -8.37 -11.30
C GLY A 285 -20.56 -9.35 -10.15
N GLY A 286 -21.84 -9.65 -9.84
CA GLY A 286 -22.17 -10.70 -8.87
C GLY A 286 -21.88 -10.35 -7.40
N ILE A 287 -21.27 -9.22 -7.12
CA ILE A 287 -21.19 -8.66 -5.77
C ILE A 287 -22.60 -8.16 -5.42
N SER A 288 -23.22 -8.76 -4.40
CA SER A 288 -24.46 -8.20 -3.84
C SER A 288 -24.22 -6.74 -3.52
N PHE A 289 -25.05 -5.83 -4.05
CA PHE A 289 -25.05 -4.37 -3.84
C PHE A 289 -24.18 -3.91 -2.65
N GLY A 290 -23.20 -3.01 -2.84
CA GLY A 290 -22.58 -2.33 -1.70
C GLY A 290 -21.07 -2.09 -1.70
N VAL A 291 -20.30 -2.52 -2.72
CA VAL A 291 -18.94 -1.97 -2.89
C VAL A 291 -19.08 -0.62 -3.60
N GLU A 292 -19.74 0.33 -2.94
CA GLU A 292 -19.60 1.75 -3.25
C GLU A 292 -18.37 2.23 -2.47
N ASN A 293 -17.56 3.11 -3.07
CA ASN A 293 -16.36 3.65 -2.43
C ASN A 293 -15.36 2.59 -1.92
N ALA A 294 -14.85 1.72 -2.79
CA ALA A 294 -13.74 0.82 -2.44
C ALA A 294 -12.46 1.63 -2.21
N ILE A 295 -11.87 1.53 -1.03
CA ILE A 295 -10.72 2.35 -0.61
C ILE A 295 -9.39 1.59 -0.68
N SER A 296 -9.37 0.31 -0.33
CA SER A 296 -8.16 -0.52 -0.37
C SER A 296 -8.49 -2.00 -0.48
N LEU A 297 -7.49 -2.75 -0.93
CA LEU A 297 -7.56 -4.17 -1.21
C LEU A 297 -6.54 -4.92 -0.35
N LEU A 298 -6.91 -6.11 0.10
CA LEU A 298 -5.95 -7.05 0.69
C LEU A 298 -6.14 -8.42 0.08
N LEU A 299 -5.06 -8.94 -0.52
CA LEU A 299 -4.92 -10.30 -1.00
C LEU A 299 -3.68 -10.90 -0.34
N THR A 300 -3.80 -12.13 0.16
CA THR A 300 -2.70 -12.87 0.78
C THR A 300 -2.32 -14.05 -0.11
N ASP A 301 -1.03 -14.29 -0.32
CA ASP A 301 -0.51 -15.39 -1.13
C ASP A 301 -0.92 -16.78 -0.59
N SER A 302 -1.12 -16.87 0.73
CA SER A 302 -1.57 -18.10 1.39
C SER A 302 -3.08 -18.39 1.25
N GLU A 303 -3.86 -17.44 0.73
CA GLU A 303 -5.28 -17.62 0.38
C GLU A 303 -5.60 -16.78 -0.88
N PRO A 304 -5.12 -17.23 -2.05
CA PRO A 304 -5.12 -16.43 -3.28
C PRO A 304 -6.51 -16.25 -3.89
N THR A 305 -7.51 -16.97 -3.40
CA THR A 305 -8.89 -16.91 -3.89
C THR A 305 -9.76 -15.94 -3.10
N LYS A 306 -9.23 -15.26 -2.09
CA LYS A 306 -10.00 -14.39 -1.18
C LYS A 306 -9.44 -12.98 -1.19
N LEU A 307 -10.10 -12.10 -1.92
CA LEU A 307 -9.80 -10.67 -1.93
C LEU A 307 -10.67 -9.95 -0.91
N TRP A 308 -10.04 -9.26 0.04
CA TRP A 308 -10.72 -8.34 0.94
C TRP A 308 -10.79 -6.96 0.30
N THR A 309 -11.95 -6.32 0.40
CA THR A 309 -12.15 -4.96 -0.10
C THR A 309 -12.68 -4.10 1.03
N ASN A 310 -11.87 -3.14 1.46
CA ASN A 310 -12.28 -2.12 2.41
C ASN A 310 -13.09 -1.05 1.68
N THR A 311 -14.17 -0.56 2.29
CA THR A 311 -14.98 0.54 1.77
C THR A 311 -15.16 1.63 2.81
N GLU A 312 -15.45 2.85 2.34
CA GLU A 312 -15.59 4.03 3.21
C GLU A 312 -16.78 3.90 4.18
N ASP A 313 -17.96 3.52 3.68
CA ASP A 313 -19.21 3.56 4.46
C ASP A 313 -19.77 2.17 4.80
N GLU A 314 -19.49 1.17 3.97
CA GLU A 314 -20.15 -0.12 4.03
C GLU A 314 -19.32 -1.20 4.75
N GLY A 315 -18.08 -0.88 5.11
CA GLY A 315 -17.15 -1.73 5.84
C GLY A 315 -16.36 -2.66 4.92
N VAL A 316 -16.16 -3.91 5.33
CA VAL A 316 -15.29 -4.83 4.57
C VAL A 316 -16.08 -5.92 3.85
N PHE A 317 -15.83 -6.04 2.55
CA PHE A 317 -16.37 -7.09 1.68
C PHE A 317 -15.32 -8.16 1.38
N LYS A 318 -15.81 -9.36 1.07
CA LYS A 318 -15.02 -10.46 0.57
C LYS A 318 -15.45 -10.78 -0.85
N TYR A 319 -14.51 -10.69 -1.78
CA TYR A 319 -14.69 -11.20 -3.13
C TYR A 319 -13.96 -12.54 -3.24
N ILE A 320 -14.66 -13.55 -3.76
CA ILE A 320 -14.08 -14.86 -4.05
C ILE A 320 -13.67 -14.88 -5.51
N ILE A 321 -12.38 -15.05 -5.75
CA ILE A 321 -11.84 -15.19 -7.09
C ILE A 321 -12.12 -16.62 -7.55
N GLU A 322 -12.92 -16.75 -8.61
CA GLU A 322 -13.18 -18.04 -9.24
C GLU A 322 -11.93 -18.46 -10.01
N VAL A 323 -11.40 -19.65 -9.69
CA VAL A 323 -10.32 -20.27 -10.45
C VAL A 323 -10.98 -21.34 -11.30
N ASP A 324 -10.85 -21.24 -12.62
CA ASP A 324 -11.31 -22.29 -13.52
C ASP A 324 -10.45 -23.56 -13.28
N ASP A 325 -11.10 -24.67 -12.93
CA ASP A 325 -10.50 -26.01 -12.71
C ASP A 325 -9.87 -26.61 -13.98
#